data_AF-A0AAE3TCU5-F1
#
_entry.id   AF-A0AAE3TCU5-F1
#
_cell.length_a   1.000
_cell.length_b   1.000
_cell.length_c   1.000
_cell.angle_alpha   90.00
_cell.angle_beta   90.00
_cell.angle_gamma   90.00
#
_symmetry.space_group_name_H-M   'P 1'
#
loop_
_entity.id
_entity.type
_entity.pdbx_description
1 polymer ?
#
loop_
_entity_poly.entity_id
_entity_poly.type
_entity_poly.pdbx_seq_one_letter_code
_entity_poly.pdbx_strand_id
1 'polypeptide(L)'
;ERGIDVSHEAVRFWWHRFGPMFAAEIRKRRIEGMRSSQWRWHLDEMFVKINGERHYLWRAVDYEGEVLESFVTKTRDKKAALKFLRKSMKRYGRPDTIVTDRLRSYGA
;
A
#
# COMPACT_ATOMS: atom_id res chain seq x y z
N GLU A 1 -3.18 -32.47 0.97
CA GLU A 1 -1.98 -31.69 1.37
C GLU A 1 -0.73 -32.42 0.86
N ARG A 2 0.34 -31.72 0.45
CA ARG A 2 1.50 -32.34 -0.23
C ARG A 2 2.54 -32.99 0.71
N GLY A 3 2.26 -33.12 2.01
CA GLY A 3 3.14 -33.80 2.97
C GLY A 3 4.47 -33.10 3.28
N ILE A 4 4.57 -31.79 3.02
CA ILE A 4 5.78 -30.99 3.28
C ILE A 4 5.57 -30.23 4.58
N ASP A 5 6.41 -30.49 5.58
CA ASP A 5 6.48 -29.71 6.82
C ASP A 5 7.40 -28.50 6.62
N VAL A 6 6.92 -27.31 6.96
CA VAL A 6 7.65 -26.05 6.80
C VAL A 6 7.50 -25.24 8.07
N SER A 7 8.62 -24.92 8.72
CA SER A 7 8.62 -24.10 9.91
C SER A 7 8.37 -22.62 9.60
N HIS A 8 7.87 -21.88 10.59
CA HIS A 8 7.72 -20.42 10.48
C HIS A 8 9.04 -19.71 10.11
N GLU A 9 10.17 -20.17 10.67
CA GLU A 9 11.49 -19.62 10.37
C GLU A 9 11.93 -19.89 8.92
N ALA A 10 11.56 -21.03 8.34
CA ALA A 10 11.83 -21.30 6.93
C ALA A 10 11.10 -20.30 6.03
N VAL A 11 9.83 -20.01 6.32
CA VAL A 11 9.04 -18.99 5.61
C VAL A 11 9.65 -17.60 5.80
N ARG A 12 10.05 -17.24 7.02
CA ARG A 12 10.70 -15.95 7.32
C ARG A 12 12.00 -15.78 6.53
N PHE A 13 12.83 -16.82 6.47
CA PHE A 13 14.08 -16.80 5.70
C PHE A 13 13.82 -16.63 4.20
N TRP A 14 12.84 -17.36 3.64
CA TRP A 14 12.45 -17.20 2.24
C TRP A 14 11.91 -15.80 1.96
N TRP A 15 11.13 -15.22 2.85
CA TRP A 15 10.66 -13.85 2.73
C TRP A 15 11.82 -12.86 2.65
N HIS A 16 12.82 -12.98 3.53
CA HIS A 16 14.02 -12.14 3.49
C HIS A 16 14.84 -12.34 2.21
N ARG A 17 14.97 -13.58 1.74
CA ARG A 17 15.78 -13.93 0.57
C ARG A 17 15.13 -13.52 -0.75
N PHE A 18 13.85 -13.81 -0.93
CA PHE A 18 13.16 -13.68 -2.22
C PHE A 18 12.18 -12.51 -2.27
N GLY A 19 11.68 -12.05 -1.12
CA GLY A 19 10.72 -10.95 -1.03
C GLY A 19 11.16 -9.68 -1.78
N PRO A 20 12.42 -9.22 -1.66
CA PRO A 20 12.90 -8.07 -2.43
C PRO A 20 12.85 -8.26 -3.94
N MET A 21 13.15 -9.48 -4.43
CA MET A 21 13.10 -9.82 -5.85
C MET A 21 11.67 -9.79 -6.37
N PHE A 22 10.74 -10.45 -5.67
CA PHE A 22 9.31 -10.42 -6.03
C PHE A 22 8.76 -9.00 -6.00
N ALA A 23 9.07 -8.23 -4.96
CA ALA A 23 8.63 -6.84 -4.84
C ALA A 23 9.18 -5.96 -5.98
N ALA A 24 10.42 -6.19 -6.43
CA ALA A 24 10.99 -5.46 -7.56
C ALA A 24 10.28 -5.80 -8.88
N GLU A 25 10.06 -7.09 -9.14
CA GLU A 25 9.40 -7.55 -10.37
C GLU A 25 7.93 -7.09 -10.45
N ILE A 26 7.18 -7.19 -9.35
CA ILE A 26 5.80 -6.68 -9.26
C ILE A 26 5.77 -5.17 -9.55
N ARG A 27 6.69 -4.39 -8.96
CA ARG A 27 6.78 -2.95 -9.21
C ARG A 27 7.12 -2.62 -10.65
N LYS A 28 8.00 -3.39 -11.30
CA LYS A 28 8.38 -3.20 -12.70
C LYS A 28 7.18 -3.40 -13.63
N ARG A 29 6.51 -4.55 -13.52
CA ARG A 29 5.30 -4.88 -14.32
C ARG A 29 4.21 -3.83 -14.15
N ARG A 30 4.04 -3.34 -12.93
CA ARG A 30 3.08 -2.25 -12.66
C ARG A 30 3.42 -0.97 -13.43
N ILE A 31 4.67 -0.51 -13.40
CA ILE A 31 5.06 0.73 -14.10
C ILE A 31 4.80 0.59 -15.61
N GLU A 32 5.02 -0.61 -16.16
CA GLU A 32 4.74 -0.91 -17.57
C GLU A 32 3.24 -0.87 -17.89
N GLY A 33 2.38 -1.38 -17.01
CA GLY A 33 0.91 -1.39 -17.19
C GLY A 33 0.19 -0.08 -16.84
N MET A 34 0.76 0.77 -15.99
CA MET A 34 0.10 1.96 -15.44
C MET A 34 -0.03 3.14 -16.41
N ARG A 35 0.34 2.97 -17.68
CA ARG A 35 0.17 4.01 -18.71
C ARG A 35 -1.30 4.32 -19.05
N SER A 36 -2.27 3.52 -18.59
CA SER A 36 -3.70 3.67 -18.95
C SER A 36 -4.69 3.94 -17.81
N SER A 37 -4.29 3.83 -16.54
CA SER A 37 -5.25 3.65 -15.41
C SER A 37 -5.52 4.92 -14.58
N GLN A 38 -5.61 6.12 -15.18
CA GLN A 38 -5.70 7.40 -14.44
C GLN A 38 -7.07 7.76 -13.84
N TRP A 39 -8.08 6.89 -13.93
CA TRP A 39 -9.47 7.35 -13.82
C TRP A 39 -10.07 7.42 -12.41
N ARG A 40 -9.52 6.73 -11.40
CA ARG A 40 -10.02 6.82 -10.01
C ARG A 40 -9.08 6.16 -9.01
N TRP A 41 -8.80 6.84 -7.90
CA TRP A 41 -8.08 6.27 -6.75
C TRP A 41 -9.02 6.08 -5.57
N HIS A 42 -8.93 4.93 -4.92
CA HIS A 42 -9.55 4.61 -3.65
C HIS A 42 -8.50 4.72 -2.56
N LEU A 43 -8.70 5.64 -1.62
CA LEU A 43 -7.83 5.81 -0.46
C LEU A 43 -8.50 5.21 0.75
N ASP A 44 -7.71 4.42 1.47
CA ASP A 44 -8.15 3.65 2.61
C ASP A 44 -7.11 3.72 3.73
N GLU A 45 -7.59 3.50 4.94
CA GLU A 45 -6.89 3.68 6.18
C GLU A 45 -7.34 2.58 7.14
N MET A 46 -6.41 1.73 7.55
CA MET A 46 -6.71 0.61 8.46
C MET A 46 -5.79 0.63 9.67
N PHE A 47 -6.34 0.29 10.83
CA PHE A 47 -5.52 0.02 12.01
C PHE A 47 -4.81 -1.33 11.86
N VAL A 48 -3.52 -1.35 12.18
CA VAL A 48 -2.69 -2.56 12.27
C VAL A 48 -1.95 -2.58 13.60
N LYS A 49 -1.73 -3.77 14.18
CA LYS A 49 -0.95 -3.94 15.42
C LYS A 49 0.44 -4.45 15.07
N ILE A 50 1.47 -3.67 15.35
CA ILE A 50 2.87 -4.01 15.09
C ILE A 50 3.60 -3.99 16.43
N ASN A 51 4.21 -5.12 16.82
CA ASN A 51 4.89 -5.29 18.10
C ASN A 51 4.06 -4.86 19.32
N GLY A 52 2.76 -5.15 19.32
CA GLY A 52 1.86 -4.76 20.42
C GLY A 52 1.27 -3.35 20.30
N GLU A 53 1.88 -2.47 19.49
CA GLU A 53 1.47 -1.07 19.36
C GLU A 53 0.52 -0.84 18.18
N ARG A 54 -0.45 0.06 18.36
CA ARG A 54 -1.37 0.47 17.29
C ARG A 54 -0.65 1.36 16.28
N HIS A 55 -0.82 1.02 15.02
CA HIS A 55 -0.33 1.75 13.86
C HIS A 55 -1.45 1.90 12.83
N TYR A 56 -1.25 2.76 11.84
CA TYR A 56 -2.20 3.03 10.77
C TYR A 56 -1.54 2.76 9.43
N LEU A 57 -2.11 1.82 8.68
CA LEU A 57 -1.75 1.51 7.31
C LEU A 57 -2.62 2.34 6.38
N TRP A 58 -1.97 3.18 5.59
CA TRP A 58 -2.60 3.94 4.52
C TRP A 58 -2.42 3.20 3.21
N ARG A 59 -3.46 3.10 2.39
CA ARG A 59 -3.41 2.48 1.06
C ARG A 59 -4.10 3.33 0.03
N ALA A 60 -3.53 3.31 -1.17
CA ALA A 60 -4.08 3.91 -2.37
C ALA A 60 -4.18 2.77 -3.38
N VAL A 61 -5.37 2.58 -3.93
CA VAL A 61 -5.68 1.51 -4.85
C VAL A 61 -6.36 2.15 -6.07
N ASP A 62 -6.06 1.69 -7.28
CA ASP A 62 -6.81 2.13 -8.46
C ASP A 62 -8.14 1.35 -8.61
N TYR A 63 -8.88 1.64 -9.67
CA TYR A 63 -10.16 1.00 -9.95
C TYR A 63 -10.04 -0.49 -10.31
N GLU A 64 -8.87 -0.97 -10.73
CA GLU A 64 -8.60 -2.37 -11.08
C GLU A 64 -8.22 -3.20 -9.85
N GLY A 65 -8.10 -2.57 -8.68
CA GLY A 65 -7.71 -3.20 -7.43
C GLY A 65 -6.20 -3.21 -7.20
N GLU A 66 -5.41 -2.51 -8.02
CA GLU A 66 -3.96 -2.44 -7.89
C GLU A 66 -3.55 -1.42 -6.82
N VAL A 67 -2.85 -1.90 -5.78
CA VAL A 67 -2.41 -1.07 -4.63
C VAL A 67 -1.27 -0.11 -4.99
N LEU A 68 -1.55 1.05 -5.59
CA LEU A 68 -0.59 2.10 -5.96
C LEU A 68 0.49 2.38 -4.91
N GLU A 69 0.11 2.76 -3.70
CA GLU A 69 1.03 3.09 -2.61
C GLU A 69 0.48 2.60 -1.28
N SER A 70 1.39 2.19 -0.40
CA SER A 70 1.04 1.81 0.96
C SER A 70 2.14 2.21 1.92
N PHE A 71 1.79 2.76 3.08
CA PHE A 71 2.77 3.03 4.13
C PHE A 71 2.11 3.05 5.50
N VAL A 72 2.94 2.87 6.53
CA VAL A 72 2.49 2.77 7.92
C VAL A 72 2.94 3.99 8.71
N THR A 73 2.07 4.52 9.56
CA THR A 73 2.37 5.57 10.54
C THR A 73 1.95 5.16 11.95
N LYS A 74 2.58 5.75 12.96
CA LYS A 74 2.16 5.59 14.36
C LYS A 74 0.83 6.29 14.65
N THR A 75 0.62 7.46 14.05
CA THR A 75 -0.57 8.30 14.25
C THR A 75 -1.42 8.39 12.99
N ARG A 76 -2.73 8.58 13.21
CA ARG A 76 -3.70 8.94 12.18
C ARG A 76 -3.94 10.43 12.24
N ASP A 77 -3.19 11.19 11.47
CA ASP A 77 -3.31 12.63 11.42
C ASP A 77 -3.31 13.17 9.98
N LYS A 78 -3.75 14.43 9.83
CA LYS A 78 -3.81 15.13 8.54
C LYS A 78 -2.43 15.24 7.87
N LYS A 79 -1.35 15.34 8.66
CA LYS A 79 0.02 15.45 8.13
C LYS A 79 0.45 14.15 7.45
N ALA A 80 0.12 13.01 8.04
CA ALA A 80 0.30 11.68 7.46
C ALA A 80 -0.51 11.53 6.16
N ALA A 81 -1.80 11.87 6.19
CA ALA A 81 -2.67 11.82 5.01
C ALA A 81 -2.15 12.71 3.86
N LEU A 82 -1.71 13.93 4.16
CA LEU A 82 -1.17 14.84 3.14
C LEU A 82 0.18 14.36 2.60
N LYS A 83 1.06 13.85 3.46
CA LYS A 83 2.34 13.26 3.03
C LYS A 83 2.12 12.07 2.12
N PHE A 84 1.14 11.22 2.45
CA PHE A 84 0.75 10.07 1.65
C PHE A 84 0.30 10.46 0.25
N LEU A 85 -0.67 11.39 0.18
CA LEU A 85 -1.23 11.91 -1.05
C LEU A 85 -0.16 12.51 -1.95
N ARG A 86 0.70 13.38 -1.40
CA ARG A 86 1.79 14.03 -2.13
C ARG A 86 2.79 13.02 -2.69
N LYS A 87 3.18 12.03 -1.88
CA LYS A 87 4.14 10.99 -2.31
C LYS A 87 3.54 10.12 -3.42
N SER A 88 2.28 9.73 -3.27
CA SER A 88 1.56 8.92 -4.26
C SER A 88 1.43 9.67 -5.58
N MET A 89 0.98 10.93 -5.55
CA MET A 89 0.85 11.76 -6.75
C MET A 89 2.19 12.05 -7.44
N LYS A 90 3.26 12.24 -6.67
CA LYS A 90 4.61 12.42 -7.25
C LYS A 90 5.07 11.20 -8.04
N ARG A 91 4.66 10.00 -7.64
CA ARG A 91 5.13 8.74 -8.24
C ARG A 91 4.23 8.26 -9.38
N TYR A 92 2.92 8.44 -9.24
CA TYR A 92 1.92 7.84 -10.13
C TYR A 92 1.10 8.86 -10.92
N GLY A 93 1.40 10.15 -10.78
CA GLY A 93 0.62 11.22 -11.39
C GLY A 93 -0.61 11.60 -10.56
N ARG A 94 -1.37 12.59 -11.04
CA ARG A 94 -2.56 13.08 -10.36
C ARG A 94 -3.78 12.26 -10.81
N PRO A 95 -4.61 11.74 -9.89
CA PRO A 95 -5.86 11.09 -10.25
C PRO A 95 -6.95 12.11 -10.63
N ASP A 96 -7.87 11.70 -11.49
CA ASP A 96 -9.07 12.49 -11.83
C ASP A 96 -10.09 12.51 -10.69
N THR A 97 -10.25 11.38 -10.01
CA THR A 97 -11.18 11.23 -8.88
C THR A 97 -10.51 10.52 -7.73
N ILE A 98 -10.70 11.04 -6.51
CA ILE A 98 -10.28 10.39 -5.26
C ILE A 98 -11.54 10.02 -4.48
N VAL A 99 -11.67 8.73 -4.18
CA VAL A 99 -12.70 8.17 -3.31
C VAL A 99 -12.07 7.90 -1.96
N THR A 100 -12.65 8.44 -0.89
CA THR A 100 -12.27 8.15 0.49
C THR A 100 -13.52 7.75 1.28
N ASP A 101 -13.31 7.13 2.42
CA ASP A 101 -14.35 6.88 3.44
C ASP A 101 -14.80 8.16 4.19
N ARG A 102 -14.34 9.34 3.75
CA ARG A 102 -14.63 10.66 4.31
C ARG A 102 -14.23 10.82 5.79
N LEU A 103 -13.25 10.07 6.26
CA LEU A 103 -12.72 10.29 7.61
C LEU A 103 -12.15 11.70 7.80
N ARG A 104 -12.17 12.17 9.06
CA ARG A 104 -11.68 13.49 9.47
C ARG A 104 -10.20 13.73 9.14
N SER A 105 -9.42 12.65 8.97
CA SER A 105 -8.04 12.69 8.50
C SER A 105 -7.91 13.27 7.09
N TYR A 106 -8.94 13.12 6.24
CA TYR A 106 -9.00 13.63 4.87
C TYR A 106 -9.71 15.00 4.75
N GLY A 107 -10.66 15.29 5.64
CA GLY A 107 -11.45 16.51 5.61
C GLY A 107 -10.70 17.73 6.16
N ALA A 108 -10.27 18.60 5.26
CA ALA A 108 -10.02 20.02 5.55
C ALA A 108 -10.27 20.87 4.30
#